data_AF-A0A0B7IFV2-F1
#
_entry.id   AF-A0A0B7IFV2-F1
#
_cell.length_a   1.000
_cell.length_b   1.000
_cell.length_c   1.000
_cell.angle_alpha   90.00
_cell.angle_beta   90.00
_cell.angle_gamma   90.00
#
_symmetry.space_group_name_H-M   'P 1'
#
loop_
_entity.id
_entity.type
_entity.pdbx_description
1 polymer ?
#
loop_
_entity_poly.entity_id
_entity_poly.type
_entity_poly.pdbx_seq_one_letter_code
_entity_poly.pdbx_strand_id
1 'polypeptide(L)'
;MFIKGNHDALCLQFLKGKPMSDLWYFHGGDATEKAYAEVSDTEKEVHISFLESLENYHLDAQNRLFVHAGFTNLRGVVFEYFPEMFYWDRTLWELALSLPKEIEKNDPYYPARLKLYSEIFIGHTPTTRFGSTEPMNAFGVWNVDTGCAFKGKITVMDIQTKQFWQSDPVWQCYPDEQGRNKS
;
A
#
# COMPACT_ATOMS: atom_id res chain seq x y z
N MET A 1 -6.40 3.20 -13.45
CA MET A 1 -5.36 3.86 -12.63
C MET A 1 -4.89 2.86 -11.60
N PHE A 2 -3.58 2.70 -11.45
CA PHE A 2 -2.97 1.73 -10.55
C PHE A 2 -1.80 2.41 -9.84
N ILE A 3 -1.78 2.32 -8.50
CA ILE A 3 -0.75 2.94 -7.68
C ILE A 3 0.37 1.92 -7.42
N LYS A 4 1.61 2.35 -7.62
CA LYS A 4 2.80 1.52 -7.44
C LYS A 4 3.02 1.23 -5.96
N GLY A 5 3.05 -0.06 -5.61
CA GLY A 5 3.53 -0.54 -4.33
C GLY A 5 5.00 -0.93 -4.34
N ASN A 6 5.54 -1.18 -3.14
CA ASN A 6 6.94 -1.57 -2.98
C ASN A 6 7.22 -2.95 -3.58
N HIS A 7 6.25 -3.86 -3.51
CA HIS A 7 6.35 -5.17 -4.13
C HIS A 7 6.28 -5.08 -5.66
N ASP A 8 5.52 -4.14 -6.23
CA ASP A 8 5.50 -3.90 -7.69
C ASP A 8 6.85 -3.37 -8.18
N ALA A 9 7.44 -2.43 -7.43
CA ALA A 9 8.77 -1.89 -7.72
C ALA A 9 9.84 -3.00 -7.68
N LEU A 10 9.79 -3.91 -6.70
CA LEU A 10 10.71 -5.05 -6.62
C LEU A 10 10.47 -6.07 -7.74
N CYS A 11 9.21 -6.34 -8.09
CA CYS A 11 8.85 -7.21 -9.20
C CYS A 11 9.42 -6.67 -10.52
N LEU A 12 9.29 -5.36 -10.78
CA LEU A 12 9.88 -4.73 -11.95
C LEU A 12 11.41 -4.86 -11.99
N GLN A 13 12.08 -4.73 -10.85
CA GLN A 13 13.53 -4.92 -10.77
C GLN A 13 13.94 -6.36 -11.13
N PHE A 14 13.21 -7.35 -10.59
CA PHE A 14 13.40 -8.75 -10.91
C PHE A 14 13.21 -9.02 -12.42
N LEU A 15 12.11 -8.57 -13.01
CA LEU A 15 11.82 -8.78 -14.42
C LEU A 15 12.86 -8.12 -15.35
N LYS A 16 13.50 -7.04 -14.89
CA LYS A 16 14.61 -6.39 -15.59
C LYS A 16 15.98 -7.06 -15.35
N GLY A 17 16.00 -8.24 -14.73
CA GLY A 17 17.22 -9.02 -14.49
C GLY A 17 18.16 -8.42 -13.45
N LYS A 18 17.67 -7.57 -12.54
CA LYS A 18 18.52 -7.05 -11.46
C LYS A 18 18.82 -8.16 -10.44
N PRO A 19 20.00 -8.14 -9.80
CA PRO A 19 20.27 -9.02 -8.68
C PRO A 19 19.35 -8.66 -7.51
N MET A 20 18.74 -9.67 -6.91
CA MET A 20 17.74 -9.47 -5.88
C MET A 20 18.23 -9.93 -4.51
N SER A 21 17.80 -9.22 -3.47
CA SER A 21 18.28 -9.41 -2.10
C SER A 21 17.52 -10.51 -1.36
N ASP A 22 18.15 -11.07 -0.33
CA ASP A 22 17.52 -12.03 0.60
C ASP A 22 16.23 -11.48 1.21
N LEU A 23 16.16 -10.17 1.45
CA LEU A 23 14.98 -9.52 1.99
C LEU A 23 13.76 -9.60 1.05
N TRP A 24 13.98 -9.57 -0.27
CA TRP A 24 12.89 -9.76 -1.22
C TRP A 24 12.31 -11.17 -1.13
N TYR A 25 13.17 -12.19 -1.09
CA TYR A 25 12.75 -13.58 -0.92
C TYR A 25 12.06 -13.82 0.43
N PHE A 26 12.57 -13.23 1.51
CA PHE A 26 11.94 -13.28 2.83
C PHE A 26 10.51 -12.71 2.83
N HIS A 27 10.24 -11.76 1.93
CA HIS A 27 8.93 -11.12 1.80
C HIS A 27 8.07 -11.67 0.65
N GLY A 28 8.35 -12.87 0.14
CA GLY A 28 7.51 -13.58 -0.82
C GLY A 28 7.94 -13.46 -2.28
N GLY A 29 9.16 -12.97 -2.54
CA GLY A 29 9.72 -12.90 -3.89
C GLY A 29 9.89 -14.26 -4.56
N ASP A 30 10.06 -15.33 -3.78
CA ASP A 30 10.12 -16.72 -4.24
C ASP A 30 8.86 -17.14 -5.00
N ALA A 31 7.69 -16.74 -4.51
CA ALA A 31 6.42 -17.00 -5.19
C ALA A 31 6.33 -16.27 -6.54
N THR A 32 6.81 -15.03 -6.61
CA THR A 32 6.88 -14.26 -7.86
C THR A 32 7.82 -14.93 -8.86
N GLU A 33 9.04 -15.27 -8.46
CA GLU A 33 10.01 -15.92 -9.36
C GLU A 33 9.46 -17.24 -9.92
N LYS A 34 8.88 -18.09 -9.06
CA LYS A 34 8.25 -19.34 -9.48
C LYS A 34 7.10 -19.11 -10.47
N ALA A 35 6.27 -18.08 -10.25
CA ALA A 35 5.16 -17.76 -11.16
C ALA A 35 5.64 -17.29 -12.54
N TYR A 36 6.84 -16.71 -12.63
CA TYR A 36 7.43 -16.22 -13.88
C TYR A 36 8.39 -17.21 -14.57
N ALA A 37 8.59 -18.41 -14.00
CA ALA A 37 9.50 -19.43 -14.55
C ALA A 37 9.10 -19.88 -15.96
N GLU A 38 7.79 -20.06 -16.19
CA GLU A 38 7.25 -20.55 -17.47
C GLU A 38 6.63 -19.43 -18.33
N VAL A 39 6.71 -18.17 -17.88
CA VAL A 39 6.17 -17.02 -18.62
C VAL A 39 7.14 -16.63 -19.73
N SER A 40 6.62 -16.49 -20.95
CA SER A 40 7.43 -16.13 -22.12
C SER A 40 8.04 -14.73 -21.99
N ASP A 41 9.16 -14.48 -22.68
CA ASP A 41 9.79 -13.16 -22.68
C ASP A 41 8.86 -12.09 -23.26
N THR A 42 8.06 -12.44 -24.27
CA THR A 42 7.08 -11.50 -24.86
C THR A 42 6.01 -11.10 -23.85
N GLU A 43 5.51 -12.03 -23.04
CA GLU A 43 4.54 -11.70 -21.98
C GLU A 43 5.20 -10.92 -20.83
N LYS A 44 6.46 -11.24 -20.48
CA LYS A 44 7.24 -10.48 -19.50
C LYS A 44 7.37 -9.02 -19.91
N GLU A 45 7.63 -8.71 -21.17
CA GLU A 45 7.71 -7.33 -21.67
C GLU A 45 6.38 -6.56 -21.53
N VAL A 46 5.24 -7.23 -21.72
CA VAL A 46 3.91 -6.64 -21.45
C VAL A 46 3.75 -6.33 -19.96
N HIS A 47 4.15 -7.24 -19.08
CA HIS A 47 4.09 -7.04 -17.63
C HIS A 47 5.04 -5.94 -17.16
N ILE A 48 6.26 -5.86 -17.71
CA ILE A 48 7.22 -4.78 -17.47
C ILE A 48 6.59 -3.44 -17.85
N SER A 49 6.02 -3.35 -19.05
CA SER A 49 5.37 -2.13 -19.54
C SER A 49 4.22 -1.69 -18.61
N PHE A 50 3.42 -2.64 -18.11
CA PHE A 50 2.38 -2.36 -17.13
C PHE A 50 2.96 -1.83 -15.81
N LEU A 51 3.98 -2.48 -15.25
CA LEU A 51 4.62 -2.07 -14.00
C LEU A 51 5.29 -0.69 -14.09
N GLU A 52 5.86 -0.36 -15.25
CA GLU A 52 6.43 0.96 -15.55
C GLU A 52 5.35 2.05 -15.63
N SER A 53 4.14 1.69 -16.07
CA SER A 53 3.01 2.63 -16.17
C SER A 53 2.37 2.98 -14.83
N LEU A 54 2.70 2.26 -13.75
CA LEU A 54 2.13 2.49 -12.43
C LEU A 54 2.52 3.88 -11.88
N GLU A 55 1.52 4.61 -11.39
CA GLU A 55 1.69 5.94 -10.82
C GLU A 55 2.11 5.83 -9.35
N ASN A 56 2.97 6.74 -8.86
CA ASN A 56 3.38 6.67 -7.45
C ASN A 56 2.30 7.17 -6.49
N TYR A 57 1.45 8.10 -6.96
CA TYR A 57 0.30 8.60 -6.23
C TYR A 57 -0.72 9.17 -7.23
N HIS A 58 -1.95 9.40 -6.77
CA HIS A 58 -2.96 10.14 -7.50
C HIS A 58 -3.63 11.19 -6.61
N LEU A 59 -3.91 12.36 -7.19
CA LEU A 59 -4.73 13.42 -6.60
C LEU A 59 -5.98 13.59 -7.44
N ASP A 60 -7.14 13.47 -6.81
CA ASP A 60 -8.40 13.69 -7.50
C ASP A 60 -8.86 15.16 -7.42
N ALA A 61 -9.99 15.45 -8.09
CA ALA A 61 -10.57 16.79 -8.13
C ALA A 61 -11.08 17.31 -6.77
N GLN A 62 -11.20 16.45 -5.75
CA GLN A 62 -11.57 16.82 -4.37
C GLN A 62 -10.33 16.93 -3.46
N ASN A 63 -9.12 16.90 -4.03
CA ASN A 63 -7.86 16.91 -3.30
C ASN A 63 -7.73 15.74 -2.31
N ARG A 64 -8.28 14.57 -2.67
CA ARG A 64 -8.03 13.30 -1.97
C ARG A 64 -6.79 12.66 -2.56
N LEU A 65 -5.89 12.22 -1.68
CA LEU A 65 -4.63 11.57 -2.05
C LEU A 65 -4.78 10.06 -2.00
N PHE A 66 -4.32 9.39 -3.06
CA PHE A 66 -4.16 7.94 -3.12
C PHE A 66 -2.68 7.64 -3.27
N VAL A 67 -2.09 6.91 -2.31
CA VAL A 67 -0.66 6.59 -2.29
C VAL A 67 -0.47 5.25 -1.59
N HIS A 68 0.45 4.40 -2.04
CA HIS A 68 0.56 3.05 -1.49
C HIS A 68 0.86 3.05 0.02
N ALA A 69 1.88 3.80 0.44
CA ALA A 69 2.36 3.81 1.81
C ALA A 69 2.17 5.15 2.51
N GLY A 70 2.83 6.20 2.03
CA GLY A 70 2.85 7.50 2.68
C GLY A 70 3.68 8.54 1.94
N PHE A 71 4.09 9.60 2.62
CA PHE A 71 5.01 10.62 2.10
C PHE A 71 5.63 11.36 3.29
N THR A 72 6.83 11.88 3.10
CA THR A 72 7.63 12.50 4.16
C THR A 72 7.73 14.01 4.05
N ASN A 73 7.65 14.55 2.83
CA ASN A 73 7.77 15.99 2.66
C ASN A 73 6.61 16.75 3.35
N LEU A 74 6.96 17.73 4.19
CA LEU A 74 6.01 18.56 4.93
C LEU A 74 5.08 19.40 4.05
N ARG A 75 5.42 19.59 2.77
CA ARG A 75 4.63 20.32 1.77
C ARG A 75 3.82 19.40 0.86
N GLY A 76 3.87 18.08 1.08
CA GLY A 76 3.07 17.10 0.34
C GLY A 76 3.79 16.43 -0.81
N VAL A 77 3.07 15.54 -1.49
CA VAL A 77 3.59 14.61 -2.50
C VAL A 77 4.23 15.29 -3.70
N VAL A 78 3.78 16.50 -4.06
CA VAL A 78 4.34 17.27 -5.19
C VAL A 78 5.79 17.70 -4.92
N PHE A 79 6.18 17.83 -3.65
CA PHE A 79 7.52 18.25 -3.25
C PHE A 79 8.39 17.08 -2.77
N GLU A 80 7.91 15.84 -2.85
CA GLU A 80 8.67 14.69 -2.38
C GLU A 80 9.92 14.48 -3.25
N TYR A 81 11.09 14.46 -2.60
CA TYR A 81 12.37 14.34 -3.28
C TYR A 81 12.73 12.89 -3.57
N PHE A 82 12.20 11.97 -2.76
CA PHE A 82 12.46 10.54 -2.84
C PHE A 82 11.16 9.80 -3.16
N PRO A 83 10.85 9.56 -4.45
CA PRO A 83 9.62 8.91 -4.86
C PRO A 83 9.44 7.50 -4.27
N GLU A 84 10.53 6.85 -3.86
CA GLU A 84 10.53 5.59 -3.12
C GLU A 84 9.69 5.68 -1.83
N MET A 85 9.64 6.86 -1.20
CA MET A 85 8.87 7.04 0.03
C MET A 85 7.37 6.85 -0.20
N PHE A 86 6.86 7.04 -1.42
CA PHE A 86 5.45 6.79 -1.74
C PHE A 86 5.00 5.36 -1.46
N TYR A 87 5.93 4.41 -1.56
CA TYR A 87 5.63 3.00 -1.36
C TYR A 87 6.41 2.34 -0.22
N TRP A 88 7.32 3.05 0.45
CA TRP A 88 8.06 2.56 1.61
C TRP A 88 7.74 3.30 2.93
N ASP A 89 7.22 4.52 2.89
CA ASP A 89 6.99 5.31 4.11
C ASP A 89 5.87 4.73 4.98
N ARG A 90 6.21 4.30 6.19
CA ARG A 90 5.24 3.90 7.22
C ARG A 90 4.92 5.03 8.20
N THR A 91 5.71 6.10 8.19
CA THR A 91 5.65 7.14 9.22
C THR A 91 4.40 7.99 9.14
N LEU A 92 3.77 8.14 7.96
CA LEU A 92 2.49 8.85 7.84
C LEU A 92 1.37 8.15 8.63
N TRP A 93 1.30 6.82 8.54
CA TRP A 93 0.29 6.02 9.25
C TRP A 93 0.55 6.00 10.76
N GLU A 94 1.80 5.81 11.15
CA GLU A 94 2.21 5.88 12.56
C GLU A 94 1.92 7.26 13.17
N LEU A 95 2.21 8.33 12.43
CA LEU A 95 1.87 9.70 12.81
C LEU A 95 0.37 9.84 13.08
N ALA A 96 -0.48 9.42 12.13
CA ALA A 96 -1.93 9.52 12.27
C ALA A 96 -2.45 8.74 13.50
N LEU A 97 -1.94 7.53 13.75
CA LEU A 97 -2.34 6.72 14.89
C LEU A 97 -1.85 7.24 16.25
N SER A 98 -0.73 7.98 16.27
CA SER A 98 -0.12 8.47 17.52
C SER A 98 -0.77 9.73 18.10
N LEU A 99 -1.66 10.39 17.35
CA LEU A 99 -2.28 11.62 17.79
C LEU A 99 -3.34 11.40 18.89
N PRO A 100 -3.44 12.30 19.89
CA PRO A 100 -4.54 12.29 20.86
C PRO A 100 -5.87 12.37 20.13
N LYS A 101 -6.83 11.51 20.48
CA LYS A 101 -8.11 11.38 19.73
C LYS A 101 -8.90 12.69 19.67
N GLU A 102 -8.71 13.55 20.67
CA GLU A 102 -9.43 14.80 20.85
C GLU A 102 -8.71 16.02 20.24
N ILE A 103 -7.55 15.85 19.60
CA ILE A 103 -6.80 16.98 19.02
C ILE A 103 -7.59 17.65 17.88
N GLU A 104 -7.73 18.96 17.95
CA GLU A 104 -8.42 19.74 16.92
C GLU A 104 -7.49 20.07 15.74
N LYS A 105 -8.05 20.20 14.51
CA LYS A 105 -7.26 20.56 13.32
C LYS A 105 -6.56 21.92 13.39
N ASN A 106 -7.03 22.84 14.23
CA ASN A 106 -6.45 24.17 14.46
C ASN A 106 -5.35 24.16 15.54
N ASP A 107 -5.15 23.03 16.26
CA ASP A 107 -4.15 22.92 17.31
C ASP A 107 -2.73 23.19 16.75
N PRO A 108 -1.89 23.97 17.46
CA PRO A 108 -0.54 24.29 17.02
C PRO A 108 0.36 23.05 16.84
N TYR A 109 0.06 21.94 17.53
CA TYR A 109 0.77 20.67 17.43
C TYR A 109 0.13 19.69 16.43
N TYR A 110 -1.00 20.03 15.81
CA TYR A 110 -1.60 19.18 14.79
C TYR A 110 -0.67 19.10 13.56
N PRO A 111 -0.22 17.90 13.14
CA PRO A 111 0.79 17.76 12.10
C PRO A 111 0.35 18.37 10.76
N ALA A 112 1.20 19.24 10.20
CA ALA A 112 0.91 19.94 8.95
C ALA A 112 0.63 18.98 7.77
N ARG A 113 1.33 17.84 7.71
CA ARG A 113 1.14 16.81 6.66
C ARG A 113 -0.30 16.31 6.56
N LEU A 114 -0.99 16.17 7.70
CA LEU A 114 -2.38 15.69 7.76
C LEU A 114 -3.42 16.77 7.40
N LYS A 115 -2.99 18.01 7.13
CA LYS A 115 -3.84 19.12 6.69
C LYS A 115 -3.80 19.35 5.17
N LEU A 116 -2.88 18.70 4.45
CA LEU A 116 -2.59 19.00 3.04
C LEU A 116 -3.66 18.48 2.07
N TYR A 117 -4.34 17.40 2.45
CA TYR A 117 -5.33 16.69 1.62
C TYR A 117 -6.64 16.60 2.37
N SER A 118 -7.75 16.55 1.62
CA SER A 118 -9.07 16.37 2.24
C SER A 118 -9.16 15.01 2.92
N GLU A 119 -8.64 13.97 2.26
CA GLU A 119 -8.45 12.61 2.76
C GLU A 119 -7.22 11.98 2.11
N ILE A 120 -6.66 10.95 2.75
CA ILE A 120 -5.51 10.20 2.26
C ILE A 120 -5.85 8.71 2.33
N PHE A 121 -5.69 7.96 1.24
CA PHE A 121 -5.93 6.52 1.17
C PHE A 121 -4.62 5.76 0.96
N ILE A 122 -4.36 4.78 1.83
CA ILE A 122 -3.12 3.96 1.86
C ILE A 122 -3.41 2.46 2.00
N GLY A 123 -2.42 1.62 1.69
CA GLY A 123 -2.56 0.16 1.67
C GLY A 123 -1.26 -0.64 1.85
N HIS A 124 -0.34 -0.19 2.70
CA HIS A 124 1.00 -0.79 2.87
C HIS A 124 1.27 -1.48 4.23
N THR A 125 0.67 -0.96 5.31
CA THR A 125 0.82 -1.56 6.65
C THR A 125 -0.50 -2.20 7.03
N PRO A 126 -0.60 -3.54 7.12
CA PRO A 126 -1.87 -4.19 7.36
C PRO A 126 -2.54 -3.74 8.66
N THR A 127 -3.85 -3.47 8.61
CA THR A 127 -4.66 -3.08 9.78
C THR A 127 -4.70 -4.18 10.84
N THR A 128 -4.48 -5.44 10.44
CA THR A 128 -4.39 -6.60 11.33
C THR A 128 -3.23 -6.51 12.33
N ARG A 129 -2.17 -5.73 12.03
CA ARG A 129 -1.09 -5.43 13.00
C ARG A 129 -1.57 -4.59 14.19
N PHE A 130 -2.71 -3.92 14.04
CA PHE A 130 -3.33 -3.08 15.05
C PHE A 130 -4.61 -3.72 15.62
N GLY A 131 -4.80 -5.03 15.40
CA GLY A 131 -5.96 -5.77 15.90
C GLY A 131 -7.26 -5.53 15.14
N SER A 132 -7.22 -4.85 13.99
CA SER A 132 -8.41 -4.63 13.13
C SER A 132 -8.40 -5.57 11.93
N THR A 133 -9.53 -6.21 11.63
CA THR A 133 -9.74 -6.94 10.37
C THR A 133 -10.43 -6.08 9.31
N GLU A 134 -10.78 -4.85 9.65
CA GLU A 134 -11.50 -3.89 8.82
C GLU A 134 -10.59 -2.69 8.47
N PRO A 135 -10.97 -1.88 7.46
CA PRO A 135 -10.29 -0.62 7.19
C PRO A 135 -10.28 0.29 8.41
N MET A 136 -9.20 1.03 8.58
CA MET A 136 -9.04 1.96 9.70
C MET A 136 -9.01 3.39 9.17
N ASN A 137 -9.55 4.33 9.95
CA ASN A 137 -9.37 5.76 9.73
C ASN A 137 -8.68 6.39 10.93
N ALA A 138 -7.68 7.22 10.67
CA ALA A 138 -7.09 8.10 11.68
C ALA A 138 -6.84 9.48 11.05
N PHE A 139 -7.51 10.50 11.56
CA PHE A 139 -7.31 11.90 11.15
C PHE A 139 -7.39 12.14 9.64
N GLY A 140 -8.29 11.43 8.94
CA GLY A 140 -8.45 11.55 7.49
C GLY A 140 -7.53 10.64 6.66
N VAL A 141 -6.66 9.86 7.30
CA VAL A 141 -5.89 8.77 6.66
C VAL A 141 -6.69 7.48 6.77
N TRP A 142 -7.17 6.98 5.64
CA TRP A 142 -7.83 5.70 5.46
C TRP A 142 -6.82 4.63 5.06
N ASN A 143 -6.66 3.62 5.92
CA ASN A 143 -5.87 2.43 5.63
C ASN A 143 -6.79 1.27 5.25
N VAL A 144 -6.70 0.82 4.00
CA VAL A 144 -7.56 -0.24 3.44
C VAL A 144 -6.85 -1.59 3.30
N ASP A 145 -5.56 -1.68 3.66
CA ASP A 145 -4.85 -2.96 3.67
C ASP A 145 -5.27 -3.80 4.87
N THR A 146 -6.19 -4.71 4.63
CA THR A 146 -6.70 -5.65 5.64
C THR A 146 -5.96 -6.98 5.64
N GLY A 147 -4.73 -7.02 5.11
CA GLY A 147 -3.81 -8.15 5.25
C GLY A 147 -4.17 -9.39 4.46
N CYS A 148 -4.78 -9.23 3.27
CA CYS A 148 -5.19 -10.34 2.39
C CYS A 148 -4.06 -11.35 2.12
N ALA A 149 -2.82 -10.89 1.94
CA ALA A 149 -1.69 -11.78 1.63
C ALA A 149 -1.31 -12.71 2.80
N PHE A 150 -1.91 -12.49 3.98
CA PHE A 150 -1.74 -13.28 5.20
C PHE A 150 -3.03 -14.06 5.52
N LYS A 151 -3.59 -13.89 6.72
CA LYS A 151 -4.89 -14.46 7.13
C LYS A 151 -6.05 -13.46 7.05
N GLY A 152 -5.79 -12.29 6.45
CA GLY A 152 -6.77 -11.23 6.31
C GLY A 152 -7.67 -11.38 5.09
N LYS A 153 -8.31 -10.28 4.71
CA LYS A 153 -9.31 -10.20 3.64
C LYS A 153 -8.88 -9.20 2.58
N ILE A 154 -9.42 -9.32 1.36
CA ILE A 154 -9.40 -8.23 0.37
C ILE A 154 -10.51 -7.26 0.75
N THR A 155 -10.21 -5.96 0.75
CA THR A 155 -11.19 -4.90 0.98
C THR A 155 -11.35 -4.06 -0.27
N VAL A 156 -12.60 -3.75 -0.62
CA VAL A 156 -12.98 -2.68 -1.54
C VAL A 156 -13.78 -1.63 -0.76
N MET A 157 -13.50 -0.35 -1.00
CA MET A 157 -14.18 0.77 -0.34
C MET A 157 -14.73 1.74 -1.37
N ASP A 158 -15.99 2.17 -1.18
CA ASP A 158 -16.54 3.34 -1.83
C ASP A 158 -16.01 4.60 -1.14
N ILE A 159 -15.22 5.37 -1.87
CA ILE A 159 -14.51 6.54 -1.33
C ILE A 159 -15.41 7.74 -1.06
N GLN A 160 -16.67 7.75 -1.51
CA GLN A 160 -17.62 8.82 -1.20
C GLN A 160 -18.40 8.50 0.08
N THR A 161 -18.93 7.28 0.17
CA THR A 161 -19.81 6.85 1.27
C THR A 161 -19.05 6.24 2.44
N LYS A 162 -17.80 5.81 2.23
CA LYS A 162 -16.98 5.01 3.17
C LYS A 162 -17.53 3.62 3.45
N GLN A 163 -18.57 3.21 2.72
CA GLN A 163 -19.02 1.83 2.73
C GLN A 163 -17.91 0.94 2.16
N PHE A 164 -17.69 -0.21 2.78
CA PHE A 164 -16.71 -1.19 2.31
C PHE A 164 -17.31 -2.59 2.26
N TRP A 165 -16.70 -3.42 1.42
CA TRP A 165 -17.00 -4.84 1.26
C TRP A 165 -15.70 -5.61 1.39
N GLN A 166 -15.77 -6.77 2.02
CA GLN A 166 -14.62 -7.64 2.18
C GLN A 166 -14.92 -9.04 1.66
N SER A 167 -13.90 -9.68 1.10
CA SER A 167 -13.95 -11.11 0.79
C SER A 167 -14.03 -11.96 2.07
N ASP A 168 -14.32 -13.24 1.91
CA ASP A 168 -13.90 -14.23 2.91
C ASP A 168 -12.35 -14.25 3.03
N PRO A 169 -11.79 -14.69 4.17
CA PRO A 169 -10.34 -14.79 4.33
C PRO A 169 -9.74 -15.69 3.25
N VAL A 170 -8.79 -15.17 2.47
CA VAL A 170 -8.31 -15.85 1.25
C VAL A 170 -7.69 -17.21 1.53
N TRP A 171 -7.02 -17.38 2.67
CA TRP A 171 -6.46 -18.67 3.11
C TRP A 171 -7.51 -19.76 3.36
N GLN A 172 -8.79 -19.40 3.57
CA GLN A 172 -9.88 -20.38 3.69
C GLN A 172 -10.40 -20.80 2.32
N CYS A 173 -10.33 -19.91 1.33
CA CYS A 173 -10.73 -20.20 -0.05
C CYS A 173 -9.69 -21.06 -0.78
N TYR A 174 -8.41 -20.93 -0.41
CA TYR A 174 -7.29 -21.65 -1.02
C TYR A 174 -6.45 -22.35 0.07
N PRO A 175 -6.97 -23.42 0.71
CA PRO A 175 -6.33 -24.04 1.87
C PRO A 175 -4.98 -24.71 1.56
N ASP A 176 -4.73 -25.07 0.31
CA ASP A 176 -3.47 -25.65 -0.15
C ASP A 176 -2.39 -24.59 -0.42
N GLU A 177 -2.77 -23.30 -0.46
CA GLU A 177 -1.86 -22.17 -0.63
C GLU A 177 -1.43 -21.61 0.73
N GLN A 178 -0.15 -21.73 1.06
CA GLN A 178 0.39 -21.23 2.33
C GLN A 178 0.33 -19.69 2.42
N GLY A 179 0.32 -18.99 1.28
CA GLY A 179 0.41 -17.53 1.21
C GLY A 179 1.66 -17.00 1.91
N ARG A 180 1.59 -15.80 2.50
CA ARG A 180 2.68 -15.23 3.31
C ARG A 180 2.63 -15.67 4.78
N ASN A 181 1.95 -16.79 5.09
CA ASN A 181 1.73 -17.27 6.44
C ASN A 181 2.81 -18.24 6.93
N LYS A 182 4.06 -18.09 6.47
CA LYS A 182 5.17 -18.96 6.92
C LYS A 182 5.25 -18.86 8.45
N SER A 183 5.13 -20.05 9.07
CA SER A 183 5.03 -20.31 10.52
C SER A 183 6.12 -19.66 11.35
#